data_AF-A0A822GKN2-F1
#
_entry.id   AF-A0A822GKN2-F1
#
_cell.length_a   1.000
_cell.length_b   1.000
_cell.length_c   1.000
_cell.angle_alpha   90.00
_cell.angle_beta   90.00
_cell.angle_gamma   90.00
#
_symmetry.space_group_name_H-M   'P 1'
#
loop_
_entity.id
_entity.type
_entity.pdbx_description
1 polymer ?
#
loop_
_entity_poly.entity_id
_entity_poly.type
_entity_poly.pdbx_seq_one_letter_code
_entity_poly.pdbx_strand_id
1 'polypeptide(L)'
;MVTNQRLSTIEYLAIDHCWTYNELISIMSYTPQLRRLYLFNAFDFHRNIQTILPITLSKLTDISIPMNYLKFYEFEIIIRRIDAKLKVLRVTVQSQDLTFLNVYRWEK
;
A
#
# COMPACT_ATOMS: atom_id res chain seq x y z
N MET A 1 -1.30 -18.29 -19.58
CA MET A 1 -1.15 -18.81 -18.20
C MET A 1 0.29 -18.79 -17.65
N VAL A 2 1.34 -18.50 -18.44
CA VAL A 2 2.76 -18.53 -17.99
C VAL A 2 3.18 -17.29 -17.18
N THR A 3 2.51 -16.15 -17.38
CA THR A 3 2.86 -14.86 -16.74
C THR A 3 2.70 -14.87 -15.21
N ASN A 4 1.65 -15.51 -14.69
CA ASN A 4 1.37 -15.51 -13.24
C ASN A 4 2.39 -16.30 -12.43
N GLN A 5 3.00 -17.34 -13.01
CA GLN A 5 4.05 -18.11 -12.32
C GLN A 5 5.35 -17.33 -12.15
N ARG A 6 5.65 -16.38 -13.06
CA ARG A 6 6.85 -15.54 -12.95
C ARG A 6 6.67 -14.39 -11.97
N LEU A 7 5.48 -13.82 -11.89
CA LEU A 7 5.19 -12.74 -10.93
C LEU A 7 5.13 -13.26 -9.49
N SER A 8 4.81 -14.54 -9.30
CA SER A 8 4.67 -15.11 -7.98
C SER A 8 5.98 -15.14 -7.18
N THR A 9 7.14 -15.10 -7.83
CA THR A 9 8.45 -15.12 -7.16
C THR A 9 8.96 -13.72 -6.79
N ILE A 10 8.24 -12.65 -7.15
CA ILE A 10 8.64 -11.28 -6.85
C ILE A 10 8.57 -11.05 -5.34
N GLU A 11 9.72 -10.79 -4.73
CA GLU A 11 9.83 -10.43 -3.32
C GLU A 11 9.92 -8.91 -3.09
N TYR A 12 10.32 -8.16 -4.13
CA TYR A 12 10.55 -6.71 -4.07
C TYR A 12 9.86 -6.04 -5.24
N LEU A 13 8.99 -5.08 -4.95
CA LEU A 13 8.28 -4.34 -5.99
C LEU A 13 8.32 -2.84 -5.70
N ALA A 14 8.69 -2.07 -6.72
CA ALA A 14 8.53 -0.63 -6.74
C ALA A 14 7.54 -0.26 -7.84
N ILE A 15 6.48 0.46 -7.48
CA ILE A 15 5.47 0.98 -8.39
C ILE A 15 5.74 2.48 -8.52
N ASP A 16 6.38 2.86 -9.63
CA ASP A 16 6.73 4.26 -9.93
C ASP A 16 5.89 4.84 -11.07
N HIS A 17 4.58 4.78 -10.91
CA HIS A 17 3.60 5.42 -11.78
C HIS A 17 2.32 5.70 -11.00
N CYS A 18 1.39 6.46 -11.56
CA CYS A 18 0.09 6.68 -10.95
C CYS A 18 -0.65 5.35 -10.78
N TRP A 19 -1.06 5.04 -9.55
CA TRP A 19 -1.79 3.80 -9.25
C TRP A 19 -3.06 4.11 -8.47
N THR A 20 -4.08 3.31 -8.75
CA THR A 20 -5.33 3.22 -8.00
C THR A 20 -5.27 2.07 -7.02
N TYR A 21 -6.12 2.11 -5.99
CA TYR A 21 -6.23 1.03 -5.02
C TYR A 21 -6.54 -0.34 -5.67
N ASN A 22 -7.37 -0.37 -6.72
CA ASN A 22 -7.75 -1.62 -7.42
C ASN A 22 -6.57 -2.24 -8.18
N GLU A 23 -5.73 -1.41 -8.79
CA GLU A 23 -4.51 -1.87 -9.45
C GLU A 23 -3.54 -2.43 -8.42
N LEU A 24 -3.40 -1.75 -7.27
CA LEU A 24 -2.58 -2.23 -6.18
C LEU A 24 -3.01 -3.62 -5.72
N ILE A 25 -4.31 -3.83 -5.44
CA ILE A 25 -4.85 -5.15 -5.05
C ILE A 25 -4.55 -6.21 -6.12
N SER A 26 -4.78 -5.87 -7.39
CA SER A 26 -4.55 -6.79 -8.48
C SER A 26 -3.10 -7.23 -8.52
N ILE A 27 -2.16 -6.29 -8.46
CA ILE A 27 -0.71 -6.55 -8.39
C ILE A 27 -0.36 -7.43 -7.17
N MET A 28 -0.92 -7.11 -6.01
CA MET A 28 -0.69 -7.87 -4.78
C MET A 28 -1.19 -9.32 -4.90
N SER A 29 -2.32 -9.56 -5.57
CA SER A 29 -2.86 -10.91 -5.79
C SER A 29 -1.94 -11.80 -6.66
N TYR A 30 -1.14 -11.19 -7.55
CA TYR A 30 -0.18 -11.89 -8.40
C TYR A 30 1.22 -12.02 -7.78
N THR A 31 1.46 -11.39 -6.62
CA THR A 31 2.77 -11.34 -5.96
C THR A 31 2.72 -11.89 -4.52
N PRO A 32 2.27 -13.14 -4.29
CA PRO A 32 2.10 -13.71 -2.95
C PRO A 32 3.40 -13.83 -2.14
N GLN A 33 4.57 -13.75 -2.79
CA GLN A 33 5.89 -13.79 -2.13
C GLN A 33 6.43 -12.41 -1.79
N LEU A 34 5.67 -11.34 -2.07
CA LEU A 34 6.11 -9.97 -1.87
C LEU A 34 6.45 -9.71 -0.40
N ARG A 35 7.67 -9.23 -0.17
CA ARG A 35 8.20 -8.87 1.15
C ARG A 35 8.38 -7.38 1.33
N ARG A 36 8.71 -6.67 0.23
CA ARG A 36 8.93 -5.24 0.24
C ARG A 36 8.17 -4.56 -0.88
N LEU A 37 7.42 -3.54 -0.51
CA LEU A 37 6.64 -2.74 -1.44
C LEU A 37 7.01 -1.27 -1.32
N TYR A 38 7.31 -0.67 -2.46
CA TYR A 38 7.50 0.77 -2.59
C TYR A 38 6.43 1.31 -3.55
N LEU A 39 5.64 2.30 -3.12
CA LEU A 39 4.57 2.89 -3.92
C LEU A 39 4.88 4.38 -4.12
N PHE A 40 5.06 4.86 -5.34
CA PHE A 40 5.10 6.30 -5.63
C PHE A 40 3.75 6.78 -6.16
N ASN A 41 3.46 8.08 -6.04
CA ASN A 41 2.42 8.75 -6.83
C ASN A 41 1.01 8.11 -6.77
N ALA A 42 0.44 7.93 -5.57
CA ALA A 42 -0.96 7.48 -5.45
C ALA A 42 -1.93 8.46 -6.15
N PHE A 43 -2.89 7.94 -6.92
CA PHE A 43 -3.88 8.76 -7.64
C PHE A 43 -5.32 8.27 -7.41
N ASP A 44 -6.26 9.22 -7.21
CA ASP A 44 -7.72 9.00 -7.16
C ASP A 44 -8.19 7.85 -6.23
N PHE A 45 -7.78 7.88 -4.96
CA PHE A 45 -8.19 6.89 -3.96
C PHE A 45 -9.68 6.94 -3.59
N HIS A 46 -10.31 8.09 -3.80
CA HIS A 46 -11.63 8.42 -3.27
C HIS A 46 -12.78 7.55 -3.81
N ARG A 47 -12.67 6.96 -5.00
CA ARG A 47 -13.85 6.42 -5.71
C ARG A 47 -14.25 4.98 -5.37
N ASN A 48 -13.36 4.15 -4.81
CA ASN A 48 -13.57 2.68 -4.78
C ASN A 48 -13.28 1.98 -3.44
N ILE A 49 -13.17 2.71 -2.33
CA ILE A 49 -12.75 2.13 -1.03
C ILE A 49 -13.77 1.16 -0.41
N GLN A 50 -15.06 1.26 -0.76
CA GLN A 50 -16.16 0.70 0.03
C GLN A 50 -16.41 -0.81 -0.11
N THR A 51 -15.82 -1.53 -1.08
CA THR A 51 -16.28 -2.90 -1.40
C THR A 51 -15.22 -4.01 -1.36
N ILE A 52 -14.08 -3.85 -0.69
CA ILE A 52 -12.94 -4.73 -0.97
C ILE A 52 -12.43 -5.49 0.26
N LEU A 53 -12.29 -6.81 0.07
CA LEU A 53 -11.79 -7.83 0.97
C LEU A 53 -10.35 -7.53 1.48
N PRO A 54 -9.97 -8.01 2.68
CA PRO A 54 -8.61 -7.88 3.18
C PRO A 54 -7.61 -8.55 2.23
N ILE A 55 -6.48 -7.88 1.97
CA ILE A 55 -5.42 -8.40 1.12
C ILE A 55 -4.44 -9.16 2.01
N THR A 56 -4.45 -10.49 1.92
CA THR A 56 -3.57 -11.32 2.74
C THR A 56 -2.17 -11.43 2.14
N LEU A 57 -1.34 -10.40 2.29
CA LEU A 57 0.07 -10.46 1.95
C LEU A 57 0.90 -10.99 3.12
N SER A 58 0.80 -12.30 3.35
CA SER A 58 1.37 -12.97 4.52
C SER A 58 2.89 -12.83 4.72
N LYS A 59 3.61 -12.33 3.71
CA LYS A 59 5.06 -12.14 3.69
C LYS A 59 5.50 -10.68 3.60
N LEU A 60 4.58 -9.74 3.38
CA LEU A 60 4.91 -8.32 3.26
C LEU A 60 5.32 -7.78 4.63
N THR A 61 6.58 -7.40 4.77
CA THR A 61 7.16 -6.91 6.02
C THR A 61 7.59 -5.45 5.94
N ASP A 62 7.80 -4.92 4.74
CA ASP A 62 8.32 -3.57 4.54
C ASP A 62 7.47 -2.81 3.52
N ILE A 63 7.04 -1.61 3.89
CA ILE A 63 6.29 -0.70 3.03
C ILE A 63 6.93 0.67 3.05
N SER A 64 7.01 1.29 1.87
CA SER A 64 7.39 2.69 1.72
C SER A 64 6.37 3.42 0.86
N ILE A 65 5.75 4.46 1.42
CA ILE A 65 4.70 5.26 0.76
C ILE A 65 4.99 6.75 0.99
N PRO A 66 5.33 7.54 -0.05
CA PRO A 66 5.25 8.98 -0.03
C PRO A 66 3.79 9.43 -0.11
N MET A 67 3.39 10.31 0.80
CA MET A 67 2.03 10.83 0.93
C MET A 67 1.77 12.08 0.07
N ASN A 68 2.51 12.28 -1.02
CA ASN A 68 2.48 13.53 -1.80
C ASN A 68 1.08 13.87 -2.33
N TYR A 69 0.31 12.85 -2.69
CA TYR A 69 -1.05 12.96 -3.25
C TYR A 69 -2.08 12.17 -2.46
N LEU A 70 -1.70 11.65 -1.30
CA LEU A 70 -2.53 10.75 -0.48
C LEU A 70 -2.86 11.47 0.83
N LYS A 71 -4.15 11.64 1.11
CA LYS A 71 -4.60 12.17 2.40
C LYS A 71 -4.34 11.14 3.49
N PHE A 72 -4.14 11.60 4.72
CA PHE A 72 -3.74 10.70 5.81
C PHE A 72 -4.80 9.64 6.14
N TYR A 73 -6.10 9.94 6.00
CA TYR A 73 -7.12 8.90 6.20
C TYR A 73 -7.09 7.82 5.10
N GLU A 74 -6.67 8.16 3.88
CA GLU A 74 -6.54 7.18 2.78
C GLU A 74 -5.35 6.27 3.04
N PHE A 75 -4.24 6.85 3.50
CA PHE A 75 -3.10 6.12 4.02
C PHE A 75 -3.48 5.16 5.15
N GLU A 76 -4.24 5.61 6.16
CA GLU A 76 -4.69 4.74 7.25
C GLU A 76 -5.49 3.54 6.74
N ILE A 77 -6.36 3.75 5.75
CA ILE A 77 -7.14 2.67 5.15
C ILE A 77 -6.24 1.64 4.48
N ILE A 78 -5.20 2.06 3.76
CA ILE A 78 -4.24 1.16 3.13
C ILE A 78 -3.52 0.35 4.20
N ILE A 79 -2.92 1.03 5.19
CA ILE A 79 -2.10 0.37 6.20
C ILE A 79 -2.92 -0.59 7.06
N ARG A 80 -4.13 -0.22 7.48
CA ARG A 80 -5.02 -1.12 8.24
C ARG A 80 -5.44 -2.37 7.48
N ARG A 81 -5.41 -2.33 6.15
CA ARG A 81 -5.75 -3.48 5.30
C ARG A 81 -4.56 -4.36 4.96
N ILE A 82 -3.35 -3.88 5.21
CA ILE A 82 -2.12 -4.64 5.01
C ILE A 82 -1.84 -5.42 6.31
N ASP A 83 -1.48 -6.68 6.13
CA ASP A 83 -1.22 -7.69 7.18
C ASP A 83 -0.43 -7.13 8.39
N ALA A 84 -0.85 -7.53 9.59
CA ALA A 84 -0.23 -7.18 10.88
C ALA A 84 1.25 -7.56 11.01
N LYS A 85 1.81 -8.31 10.05
CA LYS A 85 3.23 -8.65 9.98
C LYS A 85 4.13 -7.53 9.48
N LEU A 86 3.58 -6.36 9.16
CA LEU A 86 4.36 -5.19 8.78
C LEU A 86 5.35 -4.84 9.91
N LYS A 87 6.65 -4.87 9.59
CA LYS A 87 7.73 -4.56 10.52
C LYS A 87 8.29 -3.15 10.30
N VAL A 88 8.29 -2.72 9.05
CA VAL A 88 8.88 -1.43 8.65
C VAL A 88 7.85 -0.67 7.82
N LEU A 89 7.49 0.51 8.33
CA LEU A 89 6.64 1.47 7.65
C LEU A 89 7.44 2.75 7.43
N ARG A 90 7.76 3.05 6.17
CA ARG A 90 8.43 4.29 5.76
C ARG A 90 7.41 5.21 5.12
N VAL A 91 7.27 6.39 5.69
CA VAL A 91 6.34 7.41 5.21
C VAL A 91 7.13 8.65 4.90
N THR A 92 7.00 9.15 3.67
CA THR A 92 7.55 10.45 3.29
C THR A 92 6.40 11.42 3.14
N VAL A 93 6.34 12.44 3.98
CA VAL A 93 5.24 13.40 3.95
C VAL A 93 5.71 14.67 3.24
N GLN A 94 5.18 14.90 2.03
CA GLN A 94 5.27 16.21 1.35
C GLN A 94 3.87 16.84 1.19
N SER A 95 2.86 16.25 1.84
CA SER A 95 1.47 16.66 1.75
C SER A 95 1.18 17.88 2.64
N GLN A 96 0.21 18.71 2.22
CA GLN A 96 -0.34 19.78 3.05
C GLN A 96 -1.34 19.29 4.11
N ASP A 97 -1.79 18.04 4.03
CA ASP A 97 -2.62 17.43 5.07
C ASP A 97 -1.77 17.28 6.33
N LEU A 98 -2.02 18.09 7.35
CA LEU A 98 -1.33 18.06 8.64
C LEU A 98 -1.91 17.03 9.61
N THR A 99 -2.96 16.31 9.23
CA THR A 99 -3.63 15.40 10.16
C THR A 99 -2.79 14.16 10.52
N PHE A 100 -1.69 13.91 9.80
CA PHE A 100 -0.67 12.92 10.19
C PHE A 100 0.10 13.32 11.46
N LEU A 101 0.08 14.59 11.88
CA LEU A 101 0.70 15.03 13.14
C LEU A 101 -0.14 14.64 14.36
N ASN A 102 -1.38 14.15 14.16
CA ASN A 102 -2.22 13.68 15.26
C ASN A 102 -1.75 12.30 15.75
N VAL A 103 -1.06 12.28 16.89
CA VAL A 103 -0.51 11.07 17.51
C VAL A 103 -1.58 9.98 17.74
N TYR A 104 -2.78 10.36 18.17
CA TYR A 104 -3.86 9.42 18.49
C TYR A 104 -4.37 8.63 17.28
N ARG A 105 -4.04 9.06 16.07
CA ARG A 105 -4.38 8.33 14.84
C ARG A 105 -3.41 7.20 14.54
N TRP A 106 -2.14 7.37 14.91
CA TRP A 106 -1.10 6.35 14.74
C TRP A 106 -1.16 5.22 15.76
N GLU A 107 -1.68 5.51 16.97
CA GLU A 107 -1.81 4.54 18.06
C GLU A 107 -2.99 3.56 17.89
N LYS A 108 -3.75 3.67 16.80
CA LYS A 108 -4.91 2.81 16.49
C LYS A 108 -4.54 1.62 15.62
#